data_AF-A0A961DXB9-F1
#
_entry.id   AF-A0A961DXB9-F1
#
_cell.length_a   1.000
_cell.length_b   1.000
_cell.length_c   1.000
_cell.angle_alpha   90.00
_cell.angle_beta   90.00
_cell.angle_gamma   90.00
#
_symmetry.space_group_name_H-M   'P 1'
#
loop_
_entity.id
_entity.type
_entity.pdbx_description
1 polymer ?
#
loop_
_entity_poly.entity_id
_entity_poly.type
_entity_poly.pdbx_seq_one_letter_code
_entity_poly.pdbx_strand_id
1 'polypeptide(L)'
;MTDPIHIDPEVMRTVANQHDDVADQIAPAREASAEILAAVNTFGPIMHQFKSAVSDLMVNRDAALLHHEHTHRSAAIGLRREAANFVTRDEINAENLRVDQQ
;
A
#
# COMPACT_ATOMS: atom_id res chain seq x y z
N MET A 1 -6.80 -25.97 15.30
CA MET A 1 -7.50 -24.85 15.97
C MET A 1 -6.72 -23.61 15.65
N THR A 2 -7.32 -22.66 14.95
CA THR A 2 -6.75 -21.33 14.70
C THR A 2 -7.07 -20.47 15.90
N ASP A 3 -6.06 -19.83 16.50
CA ASP A 3 -6.29 -18.87 17.58
C ASP A 3 -7.22 -17.73 17.11
N PRO A 4 -8.12 -17.23 17.96
CA PRO A 4 -8.94 -16.07 17.64
C PRO A 4 -8.03 -14.88 17.32
N ILE A 5 -8.22 -14.26 16.16
CA ILE A 5 -7.52 -13.04 15.81
C ILE A 5 -8.16 -11.90 16.61
N HIS A 6 -7.45 -11.39 17.60
CA HIS A 6 -7.82 -10.18 18.31
C HIS A 6 -7.36 -8.97 17.50
N ILE A 7 -8.32 -8.25 16.90
CA ILE A 7 -8.06 -6.99 16.21
C ILE A 7 -8.48 -5.86 17.14
N ASP A 8 -7.51 -5.07 17.58
CA ASP A 8 -7.71 -3.82 18.32
C ASP A 8 -7.22 -2.62 17.48
N PRO A 9 -7.49 -1.37 17.91
CA PRO A 9 -7.05 -0.17 17.19
C PRO A 9 -5.54 -0.06 17.02
N GLU A 10 -4.74 -0.60 17.94
CA GLU A 10 -3.27 -0.56 17.86
C GLU A 10 -2.76 -1.51 16.77
N VAL A 11 -3.33 -2.72 16.69
CA VAL A 11 -3.06 -3.68 15.60
C VAL A 11 -3.43 -3.05 14.25
N MET A 12 -4.61 -2.43 14.13
CA MET A 12 -5.02 -1.77 12.89
C MET A 12 -4.04 -0.67 12.46
N ARG A 13 -3.59 0.18 13.41
CA ARG A 13 -2.60 1.23 13.14
C ARG A 13 -1.23 0.66 12.75
N THR A 14 -0.82 -0.42 13.39
CA THR A 14 0.43 -1.12 13.08
C THR A 14 0.41 -1.67 11.66
N VAL A 15 -0.67 -2.35 11.28
CA VAL A 15 -0.83 -2.88 9.92
C VAL A 15 -0.95 -1.74 8.90
N ALA A 16 -1.59 -0.62 9.25
CA ALA A 16 -1.62 0.56 8.38
C ALA A 16 -0.21 1.11 8.09
N ASN A 17 0.65 1.16 9.11
CA ASN A 17 2.05 1.59 8.93
C ASN A 17 2.82 0.60 8.05
N GLN A 18 2.61 -0.70 8.20
CA GLN A 18 3.22 -1.71 7.32
C GLN A 18 2.78 -1.55 5.86
N HIS A 19 1.52 -1.18 5.61
CA HIS A 19 1.07 -0.86 4.26
C HIS A 19 1.79 0.38 3.70
N ASP A 20 1.98 1.42 4.51
CA ASP A 20 2.75 2.60 4.09
C ASP A 20 4.22 2.28 3.82
N ASP A 21 4.85 1.45 4.65
CA ASP A 21 6.23 1.00 4.44
C ASP A 21 6.38 0.27 3.09
N VAL A 22 5.42 -0.58 2.73
CA VAL A 22 5.41 -1.26 1.42
C VAL A 22 5.21 -0.25 0.29
N ALA A 23 4.32 0.74 0.44
CA ALA A 23 4.14 1.77 -0.56
C ALA A 23 5.42 2.62 -0.74
N ASP A 24 6.12 2.93 0.35
CA ASP A 24 7.40 3.65 0.31
C ASP A 24 8.50 2.83 -0.38
N GLN A 25 8.50 1.51 -0.23
CA GLN A 25 9.43 0.61 -0.94
C GLN A 25 9.14 0.50 -2.45
N ILE A 26 7.89 0.72 -2.87
CA ILE A 26 7.50 0.68 -4.29
C ILE A 26 8.02 1.90 -5.04
N ALA A 27 8.12 3.07 -4.40
CA ALA A 27 8.54 4.31 -5.05
C ALA A 27 9.95 4.23 -5.69
N PRO A 28 11.01 3.78 -4.99
CA PRO A 28 12.33 3.59 -5.58
C PRO A 28 12.34 2.58 -6.74
N ALA A 29 11.50 1.53 -6.65
CA ALA A 29 11.39 0.55 -7.71
C ALA A 29 10.82 1.15 -9.01
N ARG A 30 9.95 2.16 -8.92
CA ARG A 30 9.44 2.92 -10.07
C ARG A 30 10.48 3.87 -10.64
N GLU A 31 11.25 4.54 -9.79
CA GLU A 31 12.31 5.46 -10.22
C GLU A 31 13.38 4.75 -11.07
N ALA A 32 13.71 3.50 -10.74
CA ALA A 32 14.66 2.69 -11.49
C ALA A 32 14.29 2.46 -12.97
N SER A 33 13.00 2.56 -13.35
CA SER A 33 12.56 2.38 -14.75
C SER A 33 13.19 3.40 -15.69
N ALA A 34 13.36 4.65 -15.24
CA ALA A 34 13.95 5.71 -16.05
C ALA A 34 15.42 5.42 -16.36
N GLU A 35 16.18 4.95 -15.36
CA GLU A 35 17.59 4.58 -15.52
C GLU A 35 17.77 3.39 -16.47
N ILE A 36 16.92 2.36 -16.34
CA ILE A 36 16.92 1.18 -17.21
C ILE A 36 16.65 1.60 -18.66
N LEU A 37 15.63 2.44 -18.90
CA LEU A 37 15.31 2.93 -20.24
C LEU A 37 16.45 3.77 -20.82
N ALA A 38 17.09 4.62 -20.02
CA ALA A 38 18.25 5.39 -20.43
C ALA A 38 19.40 4.47 -20.86
N ALA A 39 19.70 3.42 -20.09
CA ALA A 39 20.73 2.43 -20.41
C ALA A 39 20.41 1.68 -21.72
N VAL A 40 19.17 1.19 -21.88
CA VAL A 40 18.74 0.46 -23.08
C VAL A 40 18.76 1.33 -24.33
N ASN A 41 18.49 2.62 -24.19
CA ASN A 41 18.54 3.57 -25.31
C ASN A 41 19.96 3.75 -25.88
N THR A 42 21.02 3.43 -25.13
CA THR A 42 22.41 3.46 -25.62
C THR A 42 22.73 2.37 -26.64
N PHE A 43 21.91 1.31 -26.73
CA PHE A 43 22.18 0.21 -27.65
C PHE A 43 22.07 0.63 -29.12
N GLY A 44 22.78 -0.05 -30.00
CA GLY A 44 22.81 0.28 -31.43
C GLY A 44 21.45 0.08 -32.15
N PRO A 45 21.32 0.55 -33.41
CA PRO A 45 20.06 0.49 -34.17
C PRO A 45 19.53 -0.93 -34.41
N ILE A 46 20.40 -1.95 -34.48
CA ILE A 46 20.00 -3.34 -34.66
C ILE A 46 19.08 -3.85 -33.53
N MET A 47 19.18 -3.24 -32.34
CA MET A 47 18.40 -3.60 -31.16
C MET A 47 17.01 -2.94 -31.08
N HIS A 48 16.50 -2.32 -32.16
CA HIS A 48 15.24 -1.56 -32.10
C HIS A 48 14.04 -2.35 -31.52
N GLN A 49 13.86 -3.62 -31.89
CA GLN A 49 12.78 -4.45 -31.35
C GLN A 49 12.97 -4.72 -29.86
N PHE A 50 14.19 -4.96 -29.42
CA PHE A 50 14.52 -5.12 -28.00
C PHE A 50 14.20 -3.84 -27.22
N LYS A 51 14.61 -2.66 -27.73
CA LYS A 51 14.29 -1.38 -27.10
C LYS A 51 12.78 -1.16 -26.97
N SER A 52 12.02 -1.46 -28.04
CA SER A 52 10.56 -1.38 -28.03
C SER A 52 9.96 -2.29 -26.97
N ALA A 53 10.38 -3.56 -26.93
CA ALA A 53 9.88 -4.53 -25.96
C ALA A 53 10.19 -4.14 -24.51
N VAL A 54 11.39 -3.59 -24.25
CA VAL A 54 11.73 -3.06 -22.92
C VAL A 54 10.88 -1.84 -22.58
N SER A 55 10.67 -0.93 -23.53
CA SER A 55 9.80 0.24 -23.32
C SER A 55 8.39 -0.18 -22.93
N ASP A 56 7.79 -1.11 -23.67
CA ASP A 56 6.45 -1.62 -23.38
C ASP A 56 6.39 -2.33 -22.02
N LEU A 57 7.43 -3.11 -21.68
CA LEU A 57 7.54 -3.76 -20.38
C LEU A 57 7.63 -2.74 -19.24
N MET A 58 8.43 -1.68 -19.38
CA MET A 58 8.59 -0.65 -18.34
C MET A 58 7.28 0.12 -18.13
N VAL A 59 6.56 0.46 -19.20
CA VAL A 59 5.23 1.09 -19.10
C VAL A 59 4.26 0.21 -18.30
N ASN A 60 4.17 -1.07 -18.63
CA ASN A 60 3.28 -2.00 -17.94
C ASN A 60 3.69 -2.20 -16.47
N ARG A 61 4.99 -2.30 -16.21
CA ARG A 61 5.54 -2.42 -14.86
C ARG A 61 5.21 -1.20 -14.01
N ASP A 62 5.43 0.01 -14.55
CA ASP A 62 5.18 1.25 -13.82
C ASP A 62 3.70 1.45 -13.51
N ALA A 63 2.81 1.08 -14.44
CA ALA A 63 1.37 1.09 -14.21
C ALA A 63 0.96 0.10 -13.09
N ALA A 64 1.50 -1.12 -13.11
CA ALA A 64 1.24 -2.12 -12.09
C ALA A 64 1.75 -1.69 -10.70
N LEU A 65 2.97 -1.13 -10.64
CA LEU A 65 3.55 -0.64 -9.39
C LEU A 65 2.78 0.56 -8.83
N LEU A 66 2.36 1.50 -9.69
CA LEU A 66 1.52 2.63 -9.26
C LEU A 66 0.16 2.15 -8.71
N HIS A 67 -0.46 1.16 -9.35
CA HIS A 67 -1.69 0.57 -8.85
C HIS A 67 -1.49 -0.12 -7.49
N HIS A 68 -0.37 -0.83 -7.33
CA HIS A 68 -0.02 -1.52 -6.10
C HIS A 68 0.26 -0.53 -4.96
N GLU A 69 1.02 0.54 -5.22
CA GLU A 69 1.24 1.66 -4.30
C GLU A 69 -0.08 2.25 -3.82
N HIS A 70 -0.98 2.60 -4.76
CA HIS A 70 -2.29 3.14 -4.44
C HIS A 70 -3.13 2.19 -3.57
N THR A 71 -3.07 0.88 -3.85
CA THR A 71 -3.78 -0.14 -3.08
C THR A 71 -3.29 -0.18 -1.63
N HIS A 72 -1.97 -0.17 -1.42
CA HIS A 72 -1.38 -0.11 -0.09
C HIS A 72 -1.75 1.17 0.66
N ARG A 73 -1.64 2.34 0.02
CA ARG A 73 -2.06 3.62 0.64
C ARG A 73 -3.53 3.62 1.02
N SER A 74 -4.40 3.11 0.15
CA SER A 74 -5.83 3.01 0.41
C SER A 74 -6.13 2.09 1.60
N ALA A 75 -5.44 0.95 1.68
CA ALA A 75 -5.57 0.02 2.81
C ALA A 75 -5.13 0.68 4.12
N ALA A 76 -4.00 1.39 4.13
CA ALA A 76 -3.51 2.12 5.30
C ALA A 76 -4.51 3.17 5.80
N ILE A 77 -5.09 3.96 4.88
CA ILE A 77 -6.13 4.94 5.20
C ILE A 77 -7.37 4.25 5.78
N GLY A 78 -7.82 3.16 5.15
CA GLY A 78 -8.97 2.37 5.59
C GLY A 78 -8.79 1.82 7.01
N LEU A 79 -7.63 1.24 7.31
CA LEU A 79 -7.30 0.70 8.62
C LEU A 79 -7.26 1.79 9.71
N ARG A 80 -6.68 2.96 9.42
CA ARG A 80 -6.68 4.07 10.37
C ARG A 80 -8.08 4.59 10.64
N ARG A 81 -8.93 4.65 9.62
CA ARG A 81 -10.34 5.02 9.77
C ARG A 81 -11.08 4.02 10.66
N GLU A 82 -10.91 2.72 10.43
CA GLU A 82 -11.56 1.71 11.27
C GLU A 82 -11.03 1.71 12.71
N ALA A 83 -9.74 1.96 12.91
CA ALA A 83 -9.18 2.12 14.26
C ALA A 83 -9.84 3.30 15.01
N ALA A 84 -10.08 4.42 14.33
CA ALA A 84 -10.79 5.56 14.92
C ALA A 84 -12.25 5.22 15.23
N ASN A 85 -12.96 4.57 14.29
CA ASN A 85 -14.34 4.12 14.48
C ASN A 85 -14.47 3.18 15.67
N PHE A 86 -13.51 2.27 15.84
CA PHE A 86 -13.50 1.32 16.95
C PHE A 86 -13.44 2.05 18.29
N VAL A 87 -12.49 2.97 18.46
CA VAL A 87 -12.33 3.76 19.70
C VAL A 87 -13.61 4.53 20.02
N THR A 88 -14.19 5.20 19.03
CA THR A 88 -15.46 5.94 19.23
C THR A 88 -16.62 5.03 19.64
N ARG A 89 -16.73 3.83 19.05
CA ARG A 89 -17.77 2.87 19.45
C ARG A 89 -17.55 2.35 20.87
N ASP A 90 -16.31 2.11 21.25
CA ASP A 90 -15.97 1.64 22.58
C ASP A 90 -16.32 2.69 23.65
N GLU A 91 -16.01 3.96 23.39
CA GLU A 91 -16.40 5.10 24.24
C GLU A 91 -17.92 5.22 24.40
N ILE A 92 -18.68 5.14 23.29
CA ILE A 92 -20.15 5.20 23.31
C ILE A 92 -20.73 4.02 24.12
N ASN A 93 -20.20 2.81 23.91
CA ASN A 93 -20.65 1.63 24.64
C ASN A 93 -20.36 1.74 26.14
N ALA A 94 -19.17 2.23 26.50
CA ALA A 94 -18.78 2.44 27.89
C ALA A 94 -19.71 3.45 28.59
N GLU A 95 -20.09 4.53 27.91
CA GLU A 95 -21.04 5.51 28.45
C GLU A 95 -22.44 4.94 28.60
N ASN A 96 -22.95 4.21 27.60
CA ASN A 96 -24.28 3.57 27.68
C ASN A 96 -24.37 2.59 28.86
N LEU A 97 -23.33 1.77 29.07
CA LEU A 97 -23.26 0.85 30.19
C LEU A 97 -23.25 1.56 31.56
N ARG A 98 -22.69 2.77 31.63
CA ARG A 98 -22.67 3.58 32.85
C ARG A 98 -24.05 4.16 33.17
N VAL A 99 -24.80 4.55 32.14
CA VAL A 99 -26.16 5.09 32.26
C VAL A 99 -27.15 3.99 32.65
N ASP A 100 -27.05 2.79 32.06
CA ASP A 100 -27.94 1.65 32.35
C ASP A 100 -27.79 1.08 33.78
N GLN A 101 -26.69 1.40 34.47
CA GLN A 101 -26.42 0.97 35.84
C GLN A 101 -26.88 1.96 36.92
N GLN A 102 -27.46 3.11 36.53
CA GLN A 102 -28.01 4.14 37.43
C GLN A 102 -29.54 4.05 37.54
#